data_AF-A0A2D4T7Y4-F1
#
_entry.id   AF-A0A2D4T7Y4-F1
#
_cell.length_a   1.000
_cell.length_b   1.000
_cell.length_c   1.000
_cell.angle_alpha   90.00
_cell.angle_beta   90.00
_cell.angle_gamma   90.00
#
_symmetry.space_group_name_H-M   'P 1'
#
loop_
_entity.id
_entity.type
_entity.pdbx_description
1 polymer ?
#
loop_
_entity_poly.entity_id
_entity_poly.type
_entity_poly.pdbx_seq_one_letter_code
_entity_poly.pdbx_strand_id
1 'polypeptide(L)'
;MIPFRAAIIALYEGPAYLWIKAALYTLLLLNFGYYLVEDWSRTSFSLTNAASFYDWVREFNTSLDEVAWFTLLLIFELETYLLDESGWTPRWARIVVMIKLITFFLIGHTLYVNLLALMEILGPVAPSAASD
;
A
#
# COMPACT_ATOMS: atom_id res chain seq x y z
N MET A 1 33.32 2.17 11.66
CA MET A 1 31.97 1.72 12.09
C MET A 1 31.35 2.57 13.21
N ILE A 2 32.13 3.35 13.98
CA ILE A 2 31.63 4.25 15.06
C ILE A 2 30.87 5.51 14.55
N PRO A 3 31.30 6.23 13.48
CA PRO A 3 30.64 7.50 13.11
C PRO A 3 29.25 7.29 12.49
N PHE A 4 29.04 6.17 11.81
CA PHE A 4 27.76 5.82 11.20
C PHE A 4 26.66 5.59 12.25
N ARG A 5 27.00 4.89 13.34
CA ARG A 5 26.08 4.69 14.47
C ARG A 5 25.71 6.01 15.14
N ALA A 6 26.68 6.91 15.35
CA ALA A 6 26.43 8.21 15.94
C ALA A 6 25.51 9.08 15.06
N ALA A 7 25.69 9.02 13.73
CA ALA A 7 24.83 9.71 12.78
C ALA A 7 23.39 9.18 12.82
N ILE A 8 23.19 7.87 12.93
CA ILE A 8 21.83 7.27 13.04
C ILE A 8 21.14 7.71 14.32
N ILE A 9 21.84 7.70 15.46
CA ILE A 9 21.26 8.11 16.74
C ILE A 9 20.90 9.60 16.70
N ALA A 10 21.79 10.46 16.20
CA ALA A 10 21.52 11.88 16.04
C ALA A 10 20.34 12.17 15.08
N LEU A 11 20.15 11.32 14.07
CA LEU A 11 19.00 11.43 13.16
C LEU A 11 17.69 11.05 13.86
N TYR A 12 17.69 9.99 14.68
CA TYR A 12 16.52 9.47 15.39
C TYR A 12 16.12 10.34 16.59
N GLU A 13 17.09 10.79 17.39
CA GLU A 13 16.85 11.60 18.58
C GLU A 13 16.73 13.11 18.28
N GLY A 14 17.11 13.52 17.06
CA GLY A 14 17.11 14.91 16.63
C GLY A 14 15.79 15.39 16.00
N PRO A 15 15.63 16.71 15.81
CA PRO A 15 14.45 17.29 15.15
C PRO A 15 14.31 16.85 13.68
N ALA A 16 15.38 16.34 13.07
CA ALA A 16 15.39 15.81 11.71
C ALA A 16 14.45 14.61 11.53
N TYR A 17 14.30 13.75 12.54
CA TYR A 17 13.39 12.60 12.49
C TYR A 17 11.95 13.02 12.19
N LEU A 18 11.47 14.04 12.89
CA LEU A 18 10.11 14.56 12.71
C LEU A 18 9.89 15.09 11.29
N TRP A 19 10.85 15.85 10.76
CA TRP A 19 10.78 16.39 9.41
C TRP A 19 10.85 15.31 8.34
N ILE A 20 11.70 14.30 8.52
CA ILE A 20 11.78 13.16 7.61
C ILE A 20 10.47 12.39 7.60
N LYS A 21 9.91 12.11 8.79
CA LYS A 21 8.62 11.43 8.92
C LYS A 21 7.49 12.21 8.25
N ALA A 22 7.43 13.53 8.49
CA ALA A 22 6.45 14.41 7.86
C ALA A 22 6.60 14.43 6.33
N ALA A 23 7.84 14.51 5.83
CA ALA A 23 8.12 14.48 4.40
C ALA A 23 7.72 13.15 3.77
N LEU A 24 8.06 12.02 4.39
CA LEU A 24 7.67 10.69 3.93
C LEU A 24 6.15 10.53 3.91
N TYR A 25 5.44 10.89 4.98
CA TYR A 25 3.99 10.76 5.04
C TYR A 25 3.27 11.69 4.07
N THR A 26 3.82 12.89 3.84
CA THR A 26 3.30 13.80 2.80
C THR A 26 3.52 13.21 1.42
N LEU A 27 4.71 12.67 1.13
CA LEU A 27 5.01 12.08 -0.18
C LEU A 27 4.15 10.85 -0.44
N LEU A 28 3.96 10.00 0.56
CA LEU A 28 3.03 8.88 0.50
C LEU A 28 1.61 9.37 0.21
N LEU A 29 1.11 10.38 0.94
CA LEU A 29 -0.24 10.90 0.73
C LEU A 29 -0.43 11.50 -0.68
N LEU A 30 0.59 12.16 -1.20
CA LEU A 30 0.60 12.64 -2.58
C LEU A 30 0.59 11.49 -3.58
N ASN A 31 1.33 10.41 -3.29
CA ASN A 31 1.33 9.19 -4.09
C ASN A 31 -0.06 8.56 -4.13
N PHE A 32 -0.72 8.48 -2.98
CA PHE A 32 -2.11 8.04 -2.87
C PHE A 32 -3.07 8.86 -3.71
N GLY A 33 -2.99 10.19 -3.57
CA GLY A 33 -3.84 11.10 -4.36
C GLY A 33 -3.63 10.93 -5.85
N TYR A 34 -2.37 10.70 -6.28
CA TYR A 34 -2.03 10.47 -7.68
C TYR A 34 -2.71 9.20 -8.23
N TYR A 35 -2.52 8.05 -7.59
CA TYR A 35 -3.10 6.80 -8.08
C TYR A 35 -4.62 6.75 -7.93
N LEU A 36 -5.17 7.40 -6.89
CA LEU A 36 -6.62 7.50 -6.74
C LEU A 36 -7.25 8.29 -7.90
N VAL A 37 -6.64 9.38 -8.32
CA VAL A 37 -7.09 10.16 -9.49
C VAL A 37 -6.89 9.38 -10.79
N GLU A 38 -5.80 8.61 -10.90
CA GLU A 38 -5.53 7.75 -12.05
C GLU A 38 -6.60 6.64 -12.18
N ASP A 39 -6.88 5.91 -11.10
CA ASP A 39 -7.90 4.84 -11.04
C ASP A 39 -9.30 5.40 -11.32
N TRP A 40 -9.62 6.58 -10.78
CA TRP A 40 -10.89 7.25 -11.03
C TRP A 40 -11.05 7.66 -12.50
N SER A 41 -9.97 8.14 -13.11
CA SER A 41 -9.97 8.51 -14.53
C SER A 41 -10.14 7.27 -15.40
N ARG A 42 -9.45 6.16 -15.09
CA ARG A 42 -9.58 4.88 -15.80
C ARG A 42 -10.99 4.31 -15.71
N THR A 43 -11.58 4.29 -14.52
CA THR A 43 -12.95 3.78 -14.31
C THR A 43 -13.99 4.58 -15.08
N SER A 44 -13.81 5.89 -15.21
CA SER A 44 -14.71 6.74 -16.00
C SER A 44 -14.75 6.40 -17.50
N PHE A 45 -13.71 5.76 -18.03
CA PHE A 45 -13.65 5.32 -19.44
C PHE A 45 -13.88 3.82 -19.64
N SER A 46 -13.54 2.98 -18.64
CA SER A 46 -13.59 1.52 -18.72
C SER A 46 -14.94 0.94 -18.27
N LEU A 47 -15.58 1.53 -17.25
CA LEU A 47 -16.78 0.96 -16.64
C LEU A 47 -18.05 1.42 -17.36
N THR A 48 -18.79 0.46 -17.92
CA THR A 48 -20.13 0.69 -18.45
C THR A 48 -21.16 0.70 -17.33
N ASN A 49 -22.38 1.21 -17.57
CA ASN A 49 -23.48 1.20 -16.57
C ASN A 49 -23.86 -0.19 -16.01
N ALA A 50 -23.34 -1.28 -16.58
CA ALA A 50 -23.53 -2.66 -16.12
C ALA A 50 -22.37 -3.20 -15.24
N ALA A 51 -21.40 -2.36 -14.88
CA ALA A 51 -20.23 -2.76 -14.09
C ALA A 51 -20.64 -3.33 -12.72
N SER A 52 -20.08 -4.49 -12.38
CA SER A 52 -20.28 -5.12 -11.08
C SER A 52 -19.36 -4.53 -10.02
N PHE A 53 -19.66 -4.75 -8.73
CA PHE A 53 -18.78 -4.35 -7.63
C PHE A 53 -17.36 -4.92 -7.76
N TYR A 54 -17.23 -6.13 -8.33
CA TYR A 54 -15.93 -6.75 -8.57
C TYR A 54 -15.10 -6.00 -9.61
N ASP A 55 -15.74 -5.46 -10.66
CA ASP A 55 -15.06 -4.68 -11.70
C ASP A 55 -14.53 -3.36 -11.13
N TRP A 56 -15.29 -2.73 -10.23
CA TRP A 56 -14.81 -1.57 -9.47
C TRP A 56 -13.58 -1.91 -8.63
N VAL A 57 -13.63 -2.98 -7.83
CA VAL A 57 -12.49 -3.41 -6.99
C VAL A 57 -11.26 -3.74 -7.84
N ARG A 58 -11.46 -4.32 -9.03
CA ARG A 58 -10.37 -4.66 -9.97
C ARG A 58 -9.71 -3.42 -10.56
N GLU A 59 -10.49 -2.40 -10.95
CA GLU A 59 -9.95 -1.17 -11.52
C GLU A 59 -9.24 -0.29 -10.48
N PHE A 60 -9.68 -0.33 -9.22
CA PHE A 60 -9.04 0.35 -8.09
C PHE A 60 -7.95 -0.51 -7.40
N ASN A 61 -7.42 -1.55 -8.08
CA ASN A 61 -6.47 -2.48 -7.47
C ASN A 61 -5.22 -1.76 -6.92
N THR A 62 -4.73 -0.73 -7.62
CA THR A 62 -3.57 0.06 -7.15
C THR A 62 -3.93 0.91 -5.92
N SER A 63 -5.01 1.69 -5.98
CA SER A 63 -5.44 2.49 -4.82
C SER A 63 -5.74 1.62 -3.58
N LEU A 64 -6.29 0.43 -3.77
CA LEU A 64 -6.55 -0.53 -2.70
C LEU A 64 -5.26 -1.08 -2.08
N ASP A 65 -4.23 -1.33 -2.90
CA ASP A 65 -2.90 -1.70 -2.40
C ASP A 65 -2.30 -0.60 -1.53
N GLU A 66 -2.39 0.65 -1.97
CA GLU A 66 -1.88 1.78 -1.19
C GLU A 66 -2.60 1.96 0.14
N VAL A 67 -3.94 1.89 0.14
CA VAL A 67 -4.74 1.93 1.37
C VAL A 67 -4.33 0.81 2.33
N ALA A 68 -4.02 -0.37 1.79
CA ALA A 68 -3.51 -1.48 2.60
C ALA A 68 -2.16 -1.11 3.24
N TRP A 69 -1.21 -0.59 2.47
CA TRP A 69 0.07 -0.12 3.01
C TRP A 69 -0.09 0.99 4.06
N PHE A 70 -0.95 1.99 3.84
CA PHE A 70 -1.24 3.01 4.85
C PHE A 70 -1.81 2.43 6.13
N THR A 71 -2.72 1.47 6.00
CA THR A 71 -3.35 0.82 7.17
C THR A 71 -2.29 0.10 8.01
N LEU A 72 -1.34 -0.61 7.39
CA LEU A 72 -0.23 -1.22 8.12
C LEU A 72 0.67 -0.18 8.79
N LEU A 73 1.04 0.89 8.07
CA LEU A 73 1.88 1.96 8.63
C LEU A 73 1.22 2.59 9.86
N LEU A 74 -0.06 2.94 9.77
CA LEU A 74 -0.83 3.51 10.88
C LEU A 74 -0.89 2.55 12.07
N ILE A 75 -1.13 1.25 11.83
CA ILE A 75 -1.19 0.26 12.89
C ILE A 75 0.17 0.08 13.57
N PHE A 76 1.26 -0.03 12.81
CA PHE A 76 2.60 -0.19 13.38
C PHE A 76 3.05 1.06 14.14
N GLU A 77 2.69 2.23 13.65
CA GLU A 77 2.90 3.50 14.34
C GLU A 77 2.13 3.54 15.67
N LEU A 78 0.84 3.18 15.65
CA LEU A 78 0.00 3.10 16.84
C LEU A 78 0.50 2.08 17.84
N GLU A 79 0.98 0.91 17.40
CA GLU A 79 1.58 -0.08 18.29
C GLU A 79 2.84 0.48 18.96
N THR A 80 3.70 1.18 18.22
CA THR A 80 4.92 1.77 18.78
C THR A 80 4.61 2.85 19.82
N TYR A 81 3.60 3.69 19.58
CA TYR A 81 3.20 4.73 20.55
C TYR A 81 2.37 4.21 21.73
N LEU A 82 1.48 3.24 21.52
CA LEU A 82 0.56 2.76 22.57
C LEU A 82 1.16 1.66 23.46
N LEU A 83 2.18 0.92 23.00
CA LEU A 83 2.85 -0.08 23.85
C LEU A 83 3.69 0.55 24.98
N ASP A 84 4.01 1.84 24.91
CA ASP A 84 4.91 2.48 25.88
C ASP A 84 4.21 2.89 27.20
N GLU A 85 2.89 3.20 27.18
CA GLU A 85 2.23 3.80 28.36
C GLU A 85 1.13 2.96 29.05
N SER A 86 0.43 2.06 28.36
CA SER A 86 -0.65 1.28 29.03
C SER A 86 -1.00 -0.08 28.43
N GLY A 87 -0.40 -0.46 27.30
CA GLY A 87 -0.68 -1.74 26.64
C GLY A 87 -2.12 -1.85 26.11
N TRP A 88 -2.32 -2.72 25.13
CA TRP A 88 -3.63 -2.91 24.52
C TRP A 88 -4.50 -3.84 25.38
N THR A 89 -5.79 -3.53 25.52
CA THR A 89 -6.71 -4.54 26.08
C THR A 89 -6.80 -5.74 25.14
N PRO A 90 -7.05 -6.97 25.65
CA PRO A 90 -7.09 -8.18 24.81
C PRO A 90 -8.13 -8.15 23.68
N ARG A 91 -9.14 -7.27 23.78
CA ARG A 91 -10.12 -7.05 22.71
C ARG A 91 -9.52 -6.23 21.57
N TRP A 92 -8.88 -5.11 21.89
CA TRP A 92 -8.26 -4.23 20.90
C TRP A 92 -7.09 -4.93 20.19
N ALA A 93 -6.27 -5.69 20.93
CA ALA A 93 -5.17 -6.45 20.35
C ALA A 93 -5.66 -7.44 19.27
N ARG A 94 -6.79 -8.13 19.52
CA ARG A 94 -7.41 -9.01 18.53
C ARG A 94 -7.91 -8.25 17.30
N ILE A 95 -8.52 -7.07 17.48
CA ILE A 95 -8.99 -6.24 16.37
C ILE A 95 -7.80 -5.84 15.48
N VAL A 96 -6.68 -5.39 16.06
CA VAL A 96 -5.49 -5.04 15.28
C VAL A 96 -4.94 -6.21 14.50
N VAL A 97 -4.82 -7.38 15.12
CA VAL A 97 -4.36 -8.58 14.42
C VAL A 97 -5.28 -8.91 13.26
N MET A 98 -6.60 -8.83 13.44
CA MET A 98 -7.55 -9.08 12.35
C MET A 98 -7.41 -8.07 11.21
N ILE A 99 -7.24 -6.78 11.52
CA ILE A 99 -7.03 -5.76 10.50
C ILE A 99 -5.72 -6.07 9.74
N LYS A 100 -4.61 -6.34 10.43
CA LYS A 100 -3.35 -6.72 9.79
C LYS A 100 -3.50 -7.92 8.85
N LEU A 101 -4.22 -8.96 9.28
CA LEU A 101 -4.45 -10.15 8.45
C LEU A 101 -5.22 -9.81 7.18
N ILE A 102 -6.29 -9.01 7.28
CA ILE A 102 -7.05 -8.53 6.12
C ILE A 102 -6.14 -7.71 5.19
N THR A 103 -5.34 -6.82 5.76
CA THR A 103 -4.44 -5.96 5.00
C THR A 103 -3.36 -6.75 4.27
N PHE A 104 -2.72 -7.73 4.92
CA PHE A 104 -1.77 -8.63 4.26
C PHE A 104 -2.42 -9.46 3.16
N PHE A 105 -3.66 -9.90 3.36
CA PHE A 105 -4.40 -10.61 2.32
C PHE A 105 -4.67 -9.72 1.10
N LEU A 106 -5.05 -8.45 1.32
CA LEU A 106 -5.25 -7.48 0.23
C LEU A 106 -3.95 -7.25 -0.56
N ILE A 107 -2.83 -7.04 0.11
CA ILE A 107 -1.51 -6.89 -0.53
C ILE A 107 -1.11 -8.16 -1.28
N GLY A 108 -1.40 -9.34 -0.71
CA GLY A 108 -1.15 -10.61 -1.40
C GLY A 108 -1.97 -10.76 -2.68
N HIS A 109 -3.25 -10.34 -2.64
CA HIS A 109 -4.13 -10.35 -3.79
C HIS A 109 -3.67 -9.37 -4.89
N THR A 110 -3.36 -8.13 -4.53
CA THR A 110 -2.91 -7.10 -5.48
C THR A 110 -1.61 -7.52 -6.18
N LEU A 111 -0.66 -8.07 -5.41
CA LEU A 111 0.61 -8.61 -5.91
C LEU A 111 0.39 -9.80 -6.85
N TYR A 112 -0.53 -10.71 -6.52
CA TYR A 112 -0.88 -11.83 -7.37
C TYR A 112 -1.45 -11.38 -8.73
N VAL A 113 -2.41 -10.44 -8.72
CA VAL A 113 -3.00 -9.89 -9.96
C VAL A 113 -1.95 -9.20 -10.82
N ASN A 114 -1.08 -8.39 -10.21
CA ASN A 114 -0.02 -7.69 -10.93
C ASN A 114 1.03 -8.66 -11.51
N LEU A 115 1.34 -9.74 -10.80
CA LEU A 115 2.25 -10.78 -11.29
C LEU A 115 1.68 -11.50 -12.52
N LEU A 116 0.39 -11.82 -12.52
CA LEU A 116 -0.28 -12.41 -13.68
C LEU A 116 -0.24 -11.47 -14.89
N ALA A 117 -0.55 -10.19 -14.69
CA ALA A 117 -0.48 -9.18 -15.75
C ALA A 117 0.95 -9.06 -16.31
N LEU A 118 1.97 -9.13 -15.46
CA LEU A 118 3.37 -9.11 -15.89
C LEU A 118 3.73 -10.36 -16.72
N MET A 119 3.27 -11.55 -16.31
CA MET A 119 3.48 -12.79 -17.05
C MET A 119 2.81 -12.77 -18.41
N GLU A 120 1.65 -12.12 -18.54
CA GLU A 120 0.97 -11.92 -19.82
C GLU A 120 1.77 -11.00 -20.75
N ILE A 121 2.29 -9.89 -20.23
CA ILE A 121 3.10 -8.93 -21.01
C ILE A 121 4.45 -9.51 -21.44
N LEU A 122 5.09 -10.29 -20.56
CA LEU A 122 6.41 -10.90 -20.82
C LEU A 122 6.33 -12.29 -21.47
N GLY A 123 5.12 -12.84 -21.62
CA GLY A 123 4.89 -14.12 -22.26
C GLY A 123 5.31 -14.10 -23.73
N PRO A 124 5.60 -15.27 -24.34
CA PRO A 124 5.92 -15.33 -25.75
C PRO A 124 4.79 -14.70 -26.57
N VAL A 125 5.11 -13.72 -27.43
CA VAL A 125 4.17 -13.22 -28.43
C VAL A 125 3.80 -14.42 -29.30
N ALA A 126 2.54 -14.87 -29.22
CA ALA A 126 2.06 -15.95 -30.08
C ALA A 126 2.28 -15.56 -31.56
N PRO A 127 2.80 -16.45 -32.42
CA PRO A 127 3.14 -16.14 -33.81
C PRO A 127 1.90 -16.03 -34.73
N SER A 128 0.80 -15.44 -34.26
CA SER A 128 -0.45 -15.32 -35.03
C SER A 128 -0.62 -13.98 -35.75
N ALA A 129 0.41 -13.12 -35.79
CA ALA A 129 0.37 -11.84 -36.50
C ALA A 129 1.16 -11.84 -37.83
N ALA A 130 1.57 -13.01 -38.33
CA ALA A 130 2.40 -13.14 -39.55
C ALA A 130 1.70 -13.89 -40.70
N SER A 131 0.36 -14.01 -40.67
CA SER A 131 -0.38 -14.77 -41.69
C SER A 131 -1.67 -14.09 -42.17
N ASP A 132 -1.69 -12.77 -42.30
CA ASP A 132 -2.67 -12.04 -43.12
C ASP A 132 -1.95 -11.10 -44.11
#